data_AF-A0AAV4RG47-F1
#
_entry.id   AF-A0AAV4RG47-F1
#
_cell.length_a   1.000
_cell.length_b   1.000
_cell.length_c   1.000
_cell.angle_alpha   90.00
_cell.angle_beta   90.00
_cell.angle_gamma   90.00
#
_symmetry.space_group_name_H-M   'P 1'
#
loop_
_entity.id
_entity.type
_entity.pdbx_description
1 polymer ?
#
loop_
_entity_poly.entity_id
_entity_poly.type
_entity_poly.pdbx_seq_one_letter_code
_entity_poly.pdbx_strand_id
1 'polypeptide(L)'
;MRYMGDLPLGLHQREVECVYTILVICHHHPGLRDELYCQLMKQTTNNKSLHQESSIRGWRLLAFVGAFFRCSDSLMPYLMKYLDTAAQDSRRVEQETAQICMANLKQTFKYGGRRNVPSEDEVHYITGETEQTAHLFLAGRNKNLPPNFSFDCCRRHHKMHRSQDEDRGRSGVKGIFLVLHCRRSVEFPIETGFELYIDIIFHQIVPDYLEGYLLVLPSHHLKMSRETQEELLQIASLLHRANGNNNAPNETDMLSLLPKTVLHTYKENIEFCTAYISKLWGDMIPLNTTEAKAQCLGENITKMATFWFLLFGIKMLEDSIEEESILAINKMGANVLDIRSHETLWRFSFSAVHAPCNGVELQGTTYADVVFGDETIQKTIRLQVDHAHEVTRLIKQYEAIQMQSETKHGSMDYPTVMIKI
;
A
#
# COMPACT_ATOMS: atom_id res chain seq x y z
N MET A 1 23.95 -20.05 -17.90
CA MET A 1 24.59 -21.36 -17.67
C MET A 1 24.60 -21.76 -16.20
N ARG A 2 25.31 -21.08 -15.28
CA ARG A 2 25.26 -21.42 -13.83
C ARG A 2 23.85 -21.51 -13.26
N TYR A 3 23.03 -20.49 -13.52
CA TYR A 3 21.61 -20.47 -13.14
C TYR A 3 20.80 -21.66 -13.72
N MET A 4 21.12 -22.08 -14.94
CA MET A 4 20.44 -23.20 -15.61
C MET A 4 20.92 -24.57 -15.13
N GLY A 5 21.88 -24.62 -14.20
CA GLY A 5 22.49 -25.88 -13.74
C GLY A 5 23.55 -26.45 -14.69
N ASP A 6 23.76 -25.86 -15.87
CA ASP A 6 24.73 -26.35 -16.87
C ASP A 6 26.20 -26.13 -16.46
N LEU A 7 26.45 -25.35 -15.41
CA LEU A 7 27.78 -25.10 -14.86
C LEU A 7 27.66 -25.04 -13.33
N PRO A 8 28.61 -25.60 -12.56
CA PRO A 8 28.58 -25.49 -11.10
C PRO A 8 28.59 -24.02 -10.64
N LEU A 9 27.86 -23.76 -9.56
CA LEU A 9 27.86 -22.49 -8.86
C LEU A 9 29.24 -22.21 -8.25
N GLY A 10 29.60 -20.93 -8.11
CA GLY A 10 30.80 -20.53 -7.40
C GLY A 10 30.71 -20.83 -5.89
N LEU A 11 31.83 -20.75 -5.19
CA LEU A 11 31.88 -20.94 -3.74
C LEU A 11 30.94 -19.92 -3.06
N HIS A 12 29.93 -20.42 -2.33
CA HIS A 12 28.91 -19.61 -1.64
C HIS A 12 27.98 -18.80 -2.57
N GLN A 13 28.02 -19.04 -3.89
CA GLN A 13 27.15 -18.37 -4.83
C GLN A 13 25.76 -19.01 -4.85
N ARG A 14 24.71 -18.23 -4.62
CA ARG A 14 23.32 -18.69 -4.73
C ARG A 14 22.75 -18.49 -6.14
N GLU A 15 21.69 -19.21 -6.49
CA GLU A 15 21.01 -19.06 -7.79
C GLU A 15 20.48 -17.64 -8.00
N VAL A 16 19.93 -17.04 -6.93
CA VAL A 16 19.42 -15.66 -6.92
C VAL A 16 20.50 -14.66 -7.32
N GLU A 17 21.72 -14.85 -6.82
CA GLU A 17 22.86 -13.99 -7.13
C GLU A 17 23.25 -14.06 -8.61
N CYS A 18 23.03 -15.21 -9.28
CA CYS A 18 23.23 -15.31 -10.72
C CYS A 18 22.24 -14.41 -11.47
N VAL A 19 20.96 -14.41 -11.08
CA VAL A 19 19.92 -13.57 -11.71
C VAL A 19 20.21 -12.10 -11.47
N TYR A 20 20.51 -11.72 -10.22
CA TYR A 20 20.83 -10.33 -9.87
C TYR A 20 22.04 -9.81 -10.62
N THR A 21 23.10 -10.61 -10.72
CA THR A 21 24.31 -10.24 -11.46
C THR A 21 23.97 -9.92 -12.93
N ILE A 22 23.16 -10.77 -13.59
CA ILE A 22 22.75 -10.55 -14.98
C ILE A 22 21.94 -9.26 -15.13
N LEU A 23 20.95 -9.05 -14.26
CA LEU A 23 20.06 -7.89 -14.32
C LEU A 23 20.83 -6.58 -14.06
N VAL A 24 21.70 -6.55 -13.03
CA VAL A 24 22.50 -5.37 -12.69
C VAL A 24 23.47 -5.01 -13.82
N ILE A 25 24.17 -5.98 -14.40
CA ILE A 25 25.08 -5.73 -15.53
C ILE A 25 24.32 -5.16 -16.73
N CYS A 26 23.18 -5.73 -17.10
CA CYS A 26 22.38 -5.25 -18.24
C CYS A 26 21.64 -3.93 -17.97
N HIS A 27 21.46 -3.58 -16.70
CA HIS A 27 20.99 -2.26 -16.29
C HIS A 27 22.06 -1.21 -16.56
N HIS A 28 23.30 -1.43 -16.10
CA HIS A 28 24.42 -0.51 -16.28
C HIS A 28 24.98 -0.47 -17.70
N HIS A 29 24.83 -1.55 -18.47
CA HIS A 29 25.34 -1.67 -19.84
C HIS A 29 24.20 -2.02 -20.83
N PRO A 30 23.39 -1.03 -21.26
CA PRO A 30 22.26 -1.28 -22.16
C PRO A 30 22.63 -1.97 -23.46
N GLY A 31 23.85 -1.77 -23.97
CA GLY A 31 24.36 -2.43 -25.19
C GLY A 31 24.47 -3.95 -25.09
N LEU A 32 24.42 -4.53 -23.88
CA LEU A 32 24.47 -5.99 -23.67
C LEU A 32 23.09 -6.66 -23.68
N ARG A 33 21.99 -5.89 -23.75
CA ARG A 33 20.63 -6.45 -23.62
C ARG A 33 20.28 -7.38 -24.76
N ASP A 34 20.59 -7.00 -26.00
CA ASP A 34 20.36 -7.84 -27.16
C ASP A 34 21.20 -9.12 -27.11
N GLU A 35 22.47 -9.00 -26.69
CA GLU A 35 23.34 -10.15 -26.48
C GLU A 35 22.76 -11.12 -25.44
N LEU A 36 22.22 -10.61 -24.34
CA LEU A 36 21.54 -11.43 -23.33
C LEU A 36 20.33 -12.17 -23.92
N TYR A 37 19.49 -11.49 -24.70
CA TYR A 37 18.36 -12.15 -25.38
C TYR A 37 18.84 -13.25 -26.33
N CYS A 38 19.85 -12.97 -27.16
CA CYS A 38 20.44 -13.93 -28.08
C CYS A 38 20.99 -15.16 -27.34
N GLN A 39 21.71 -14.96 -26.23
CA GLN A 39 22.22 -16.05 -25.40
C GLN A 39 21.09 -16.89 -24.81
N LEU A 40 20.03 -16.27 -24.29
CA LEU A 40 18.89 -17.00 -23.75
C LEU A 40 18.16 -17.79 -24.83
N MET A 41 17.84 -17.17 -25.97
CA MET A 41 17.23 -17.84 -27.12
C MET A 41 18.06 -19.03 -27.59
N LYS A 42 19.39 -18.89 -27.62
CA LYS A 42 20.32 -19.98 -27.94
C LYS A 42 20.19 -21.11 -26.92
N GLN A 43 20.25 -20.78 -25.62
CA GLN A 43 20.22 -21.77 -24.54
C GLN A 43 18.87 -22.49 -24.40
N THR A 44 17.78 -21.91 -24.89
CA THR A 44 16.44 -22.52 -24.89
C THR A 44 16.06 -23.18 -26.23
N THR A 45 16.90 -23.07 -27.25
CA THR A 45 16.67 -23.69 -28.56
C THR A 45 17.35 -25.05 -28.63
N ASN A 46 16.54 -26.12 -28.76
CA ASN A 46 17.02 -27.50 -28.84
C ASN A 46 18.01 -27.81 -27.70
N ASN A 47 17.62 -27.46 -26.46
CA ASN A 47 18.46 -27.66 -25.28
C ASN A 47 18.66 -29.17 -25.05
N LYS A 48 19.92 -29.61 -25.05
CA LYS A 48 20.35 -31.01 -24.87
C LYS A 48 21.08 -31.23 -23.53
N SER A 49 20.86 -30.37 -22.55
CA SER A 49 21.49 -30.50 -21.25
C SER A 49 21.09 -31.81 -20.57
N LEU A 50 22.02 -32.38 -19.81
CA LEU A 50 21.75 -33.54 -18.96
C LEU A 50 20.90 -33.15 -17.73
N HIS A 51 20.87 -31.86 -17.39
CA HIS A 51 20.02 -31.33 -16.33
C HIS A 51 18.61 -31.07 -16.89
N GLN A 52 17.64 -31.87 -16.45
CA GLN A 52 16.25 -31.83 -16.92
C GLN A 52 15.63 -30.42 -16.80
N GLU A 53 15.97 -29.68 -15.75
CA GLU A 53 15.46 -28.34 -15.49
C GLU A 53 16.17 -27.22 -16.26
N SER A 54 17.24 -27.51 -17.02
CA SER A 54 18.03 -26.49 -17.71
C SER A 54 17.19 -25.65 -18.67
N SER A 55 16.40 -26.30 -19.51
CA SER A 55 15.56 -25.64 -20.51
C SER A 55 14.55 -24.69 -19.85
N ILE A 56 13.75 -25.21 -18.91
CA ILE A 56 12.71 -24.42 -18.23
C ILE A 56 13.34 -23.27 -17.43
N ARG A 57 14.49 -23.47 -16.78
CA ARG A 57 15.26 -22.39 -16.13
C ARG A 57 15.67 -21.30 -17.14
N GLY A 58 16.13 -21.66 -18.34
CA GLY A 58 16.42 -20.69 -19.40
C GLY A 58 15.20 -19.83 -19.78
N TRP A 59 14.04 -20.46 -19.97
CA TRP A 59 12.78 -19.77 -20.28
C TRP A 59 12.31 -18.85 -19.14
N ARG A 60 12.46 -19.33 -17.90
CA ARG A 60 12.18 -18.58 -16.67
C ARG A 60 13.04 -17.33 -16.53
N LEU A 61 14.33 -17.43 -16.85
CA LEU A 61 15.23 -16.27 -16.89
C LEU A 61 14.84 -15.30 -18.02
N LEU A 62 14.43 -15.82 -19.19
CA LEU A 62 13.92 -14.99 -20.30
C LEU A 62 12.66 -14.21 -19.91
N ALA A 63 11.78 -14.80 -19.08
CA ALA A 63 10.59 -14.10 -18.57
C ALA A 63 10.96 -12.90 -17.68
N PHE A 64 11.98 -13.04 -16.82
CA PHE A 64 12.54 -11.92 -16.06
C PHE A 64 13.10 -10.85 -17.00
N VAL A 65 14.00 -11.22 -17.91
CA VAL A 65 14.63 -10.26 -18.82
C VAL A 65 13.58 -9.48 -19.63
N GLY A 66 12.54 -10.17 -20.14
CA GLY A 66 11.39 -9.57 -20.82
C GLY A 66 10.59 -8.56 -19.99
N ALA A 67 10.60 -8.66 -18.66
CA ALA A 67 9.91 -7.72 -17.77
C ALA A 67 10.77 -6.48 -17.41
N PHE A 68 12.10 -6.57 -17.54
CA PHE A 68 13.03 -5.51 -17.13
C PHE A 68 13.55 -4.67 -18.29
N PHE A 69 13.83 -5.30 -19.43
CA PHE A 69 14.54 -4.66 -20.52
C PHE A 69 13.76 -4.74 -21.82
N ARG A 70 13.86 -3.69 -22.63
CA ARG A 70 13.51 -3.75 -24.04
C ARG A 70 14.69 -4.35 -24.81
N CYS A 71 14.40 -5.14 -25.84
CA CYS A 71 15.36 -5.41 -26.91
C CYS A 71 15.38 -4.25 -27.92
N SER A 72 16.36 -4.21 -28.81
CA SER A 72 16.39 -3.26 -29.91
C SER A 72 15.29 -3.53 -30.93
N ASP A 73 14.96 -2.50 -31.72
CA ASP A 73 14.02 -2.63 -32.85
C ASP A 73 14.53 -3.64 -33.90
N SER A 74 15.85 -3.84 -34.00
CA SER A 74 16.46 -4.82 -34.89
C SER A 74 16.23 -6.26 -34.42
N LEU A 75 16.32 -6.54 -33.12
CA LEU A 75 16.11 -7.88 -32.56
C LEU A 75 14.63 -8.20 -32.36
N MET A 76 13.81 -7.19 -32.07
CA MET A 76 12.39 -7.33 -31.73
C MET A 76 11.59 -8.28 -32.63
N PRO A 77 11.60 -8.18 -33.98
CA PRO A 77 10.80 -9.07 -34.82
C PRO A 77 11.20 -10.55 -34.68
N TYR A 78 12.49 -10.83 -34.50
CA TYR A 78 13.00 -12.19 -34.33
C TYR A 78 12.65 -12.76 -32.96
N LEU A 79 12.84 -11.95 -31.90
CA LEU A 79 12.48 -12.34 -30.53
C LEU A 79 10.98 -12.60 -30.40
N MET A 80 10.14 -11.70 -30.93
CA MET A 80 8.68 -11.87 -30.89
C MET A 80 8.25 -13.13 -31.65
N LYS A 81 8.83 -13.40 -32.84
CA LYS A 81 8.49 -14.61 -33.61
C LYS A 81 8.94 -15.88 -32.90
N TYR A 82 10.10 -15.85 -32.26
CA TYR A 82 10.61 -16.96 -31.45
C TYR A 82 9.66 -17.30 -30.29
N LEU A 83 9.27 -16.28 -29.50
CA LEU A 83 8.35 -16.44 -28.39
C LEU A 83 6.96 -16.91 -28.83
N ASP A 84 6.42 -16.33 -29.91
CA ASP A 84 5.12 -16.69 -30.47
C ASP A 84 5.07 -18.15 -30.92
N THR A 85 6.12 -18.60 -31.60
CA THR A 85 6.22 -20.00 -32.06
C THR A 85 6.28 -20.98 -30.89
N ALA A 86 7.02 -20.64 -29.82
CA ALA A 86 7.09 -21.48 -28.63
C ALA A 86 5.78 -21.47 -27.81
N ALA A 87 5.10 -20.32 -27.75
CA ALA A 87 3.84 -20.14 -27.02
C ALA A 87 2.64 -20.87 -27.69
N GLN A 88 2.71 -21.09 -29.01
CA GLN A 88 1.68 -21.78 -29.79
C GLN A 88 1.90 -23.31 -29.90
N ASP A 89 3.11 -23.80 -29.61
CA ASP A 89 3.42 -25.24 -29.68
C ASP A 89 2.99 -25.95 -28.40
N SER A 90 1.78 -26.52 -28.41
CA SER A 90 1.20 -27.24 -27.26
C SER A 90 1.95 -28.50 -26.83
N ARG A 91 2.95 -28.93 -27.60
CA ARG A 91 3.80 -30.08 -27.27
C ARG A 91 5.00 -29.69 -26.42
N ARG A 92 5.29 -28.39 -26.28
CA ARG A 92 6.40 -27.90 -25.47
C ARG A 92 5.98 -27.81 -24.01
N VAL A 93 6.84 -28.31 -23.12
CA VAL A 93 6.65 -28.17 -21.68
C VAL A 93 6.68 -26.69 -21.26
N GLU A 94 7.46 -25.87 -21.98
CA GLU A 94 7.66 -24.46 -21.64
C GLU A 94 6.63 -23.51 -22.30
N GLN A 95 5.55 -24.05 -22.88
CA GLN A 95 4.53 -23.27 -23.61
C GLN A 95 3.99 -22.10 -22.77
N GLU A 96 3.57 -22.37 -21.53
CA GLU A 96 3.02 -21.35 -20.62
C GLU A 96 4.07 -20.30 -20.26
N THR A 97 5.32 -20.71 -20.03
CA THR A 97 6.41 -19.78 -19.72
C THR A 97 6.72 -18.89 -20.93
N ALA A 98 6.64 -19.41 -22.15
CA ALA A 98 6.79 -18.63 -23.37
C ALA A 98 5.65 -17.59 -23.53
N GLN A 99 4.41 -17.93 -23.16
CA GLN A 99 3.30 -16.98 -23.13
C GLN A 99 3.56 -15.85 -22.13
N ILE A 100 4.09 -16.16 -20.94
CA ILE A 100 4.49 -15.16 -19.94
C ILE A 100 5.60 -14.25 -20.49
N CYS A 101 6.64 -14.81 -21.12
CA CYS A 101 7.71 -14.03 -21.74
C CYS A 101 7.15 -13.01 -22.75
N MET A 102 6.23 -13.45 -23.60
CA MET A 102 5.60 -12.61 -24.60
C MET A 102 4.73 -11.50 -23.97
N ALA A 103 3.96 -11.83 -22.93
CA ALA A 103 3.14 -10.86 -22.21
C ALA A 103 4.01 -9.78 -21.53
N ASN A 104 5.06 -10.20 -20.83
CA ASN A 104 6.01 -9.31 -20.17
C ASN A 104 6.68 -8.37 -21.18
N LEU A 105 7.17 -8.91 -22.31
CA LEU A 105 7.84 -8.10 -23.32
C LEU A 105 6.88 -7.04 -23.92
N LYS A 106 5.63 -7.43 -24.22
CA LYS A 106 4.59 -6.48 -24.69
C LYS A 106 4.34 -5.37 -23.68
N GLN A 107 4.25 -5.69 -22.39
CA GLN A 107 4.08 -4.70 -21.32
C GLN A 107 5.30 -3.78 -21.21
N THR A 108 6.52 -4.32 -21.27
CA THR A 108 7.77 -3.56 -21.22
C THR A 108 7.91 -2.59 -22.39
N PHE A 109 7.47 -2.98 -23.59
CA PHE A 109 7.39 -2.07 -24.74
C PHE A 109 6.33 -0.99 -24.56
N LYS A 110 5.19 -1.30 -23.94
CA LYS A 110 4.09 -0.34 -23.75
C LYS A 110 4.34 0.65 -22.61
N TYR A 111 4.79 0.18 -21.45
CA TYR A 111 4.87 0.95 -20.21
C TYR A 111 6.30 1.23 -19.73
N GLY A 112 7.30 0.62 -20.38
CA GLY A 112 8.68 0.61 -19.88
C GLY A 112 8.93 -0.60 -18.98
N GLY A 113 10.19 -0.95 -18.82
CA GLY A 113 10.60 -2.10 -18.00
C GLY A 113 10.53 -1.82 -16.50
N ARG A 114 10.52 -2.90 -15.70
CA ARG A 114 10.59 -2.82 -14.24
C ARG A 114 11.85 -2.07 -13.79
N ARG A 115 11.69 -1.20 -12.78
CA ARG A 115 12.78 -0.42 -12.17
C ARG A 115 13.34 -1.03 -10.90
N ASN A 116 12.56 -1.85 -10.21
CA ASN A 116 12.95 -2.51 -8.96
C ASN A 116 13.38 -3.95 -9.23
N VAL A 117 14.56 -4.32 -8.71
CA VAL A 117 15.12 -5.67 -8.75
C VAL A 117 14.12 -6.67 -8.15
N PRO A 118 13.94 -7.87 -8.73
CA PRO A 118 12.98 -8.83 -8.20
C PRO A 118 13.42 -9.29 -6.79
N SER A 119 12.47 -9.57 -5.88
CA SER A 119 12.80 -10.08 -4.54
C SER A 119 13.42 -11.49 -4.61
N GLU A 120 14.11 -11.93 -3.55
CA GLU A 120 14.62 -13.32 -3.51
C GLU A 120 13.47 -14.33 -3.68
N ASP A 121 12.30 -14.01 -3.12
CA ASP A 121 11.07 -14.81 -3.23
C ASP A 121 10.55 -14.89 -4.69
N GLU A 122 10.56 -13.77 -5.43
CA GLU A 122 10.18 -13.75 -6.86
C GLU A 122 11.10 -14.66 -7.68
N VAL A 123 12.40 -14.62 -7.41
CA VAL A 123 13.38 -15.47 -8.10
C VAL A 123 13.15 -16.94 -7.73
N HIS A 124 12.85 -17.24 -6.46
CA HIS A 124 12.63 -18.60 -5.97
C HIS A 124 11.34 -19.25 -6.50
N TYR A 125 10.27 -18.46 -6.65
CA TYR A 125 9.01 -18.88 -7.26
C TYR A 125 9.23 -19.34 -8.70
N ILE A 126 9.98 -18.54 -9.45
CA ILE A 126 10.26 -18.82 -10.85
C ILE A 126 11.36 -19.89 -10.99
N THR A 127 12.26 -20.14 -10.03
CA THR A 127 13.21 -21.29 -10.09
C THR A 127 12.56 -22.65 -9.81
N GLY A 128 11.30 -22.69 -9.36
CA GLY A 128 10.50 -23.91 -9.23
C GLY A 128 10.44 -24.52 -7.83
N GLU A 129 10.81 -23.77 -6.78
CA GLU A 129 10.89 -24.34 -5.43
C GLU A 129 9.58 -24.24 -4.62
N THR A 130 8.61 -23.38 -4.99
CA THR A 130 7.27 -23.35 -4.37
C THR A 130 6.21 -22.74 -5.29
N GLU A 131 5.01 -23.31 -5.33
CA GLU A 131 3.82 -22.61 -5.82
C GLU A 131 3.45 -21.49 -4.82
N GLN A 132 3.56 -20.23 -5.25
CA GLN A 132 2.96 -19.12 -4.53
C GLN A 132 1.81 -18.54 -5.35
N THR A 133 0.59 -18.64 -4.80
CA THR A 133 -0.51 -17.77 -5.19
C THR A 133 -0.37 -16.46 -4.44
N ALA A 134 -0.01 -15.38 -5.15
CA ALA A 134 -0.18 -14.03 -4.62
C ALA A 134 -1.68 -13.74 -4.55
N HIS A 135 -2.29 -13.99 -3.40
CA HIS A 135 -3.66 -13.60 -3.14
C HIS A 135 -3.70 -12.09 -2.91
N LEU A 136 -4.14 -11.35 -3.93
CA LEU A 136 -4.50 -9.96 -3.77
C LEU A 136 -5.74 -9.88 -2.88
N PHE A 137 -5.54 -9.68 -1.57
CA PHE A 137 -6.60 -9.33 -0.64
C PHE A 137 -6.98 -7.86 -0.87
N LEU A 138 -7.70 -7.62 -1.96
CA LEU A 138 -8.58 -6.47 -2.02
C LEU A 138 -9.70 -6.75 -1.01
N ALA A 139 -10.00 -5.79 -0.15
CA ALA A 139 -11.26 -5.78 0.57
C ALA A 139 -12.39 -5.61 -0.46
N GLY A 140 -12.79 -6.70 -1.13
CA GLY A 140 -13.68 -6.71 -2.28
C GLY A 140 -13.01 -7.28 -3.55
N ARG A 141 -13.63 -8.30 -4.14
CA ARG A 141 -13.15 -9.19 -5.22
C ARG A 141 -12.35 -8.53 -6.37
N ASN A 142 -11.53 -9.40 -6.99
CA ASN A 142 -10.72 -9.21 -8.21
C ASN A 142 -11.41 -8.38 -9.32
N LYS A 143 -11.09 -7.09 -9.39
CA LYS A 143 -11.56 -6.13 -10.42
C LYS A 143 -10.51 -5.02 -10.60
N ASN A 144 -10.48 -4.42 -11.79
CA ASN A 144 -9.56 -3.33 -12.15
C ASN A 144 -9.67 -2.16 -11.15
N LEU A 145 -8.54 -1.71 -10.62
CA LEU A 145 -8.50 -0.56 -9.71
C LEU A 145 -8.46 0.78 -10.45
N PRO A 146 -9.11 1.82 -9.91
CA PRO A 146 -8.93 3.19 -10.37
C PRO A 146 -7.46 3.66 -10.25
N PRO A 147 -7.03 4.65 -11.05
CA PRO A 147 -5.64 5.15 -11.05
C PRO A 147 -5.18 5.82 -9.74
N ASN A 148 -6.09 6.01 -8.77
CA ASN A 148 -5.87 6.80 -7.55
C ASN A 148 -5.38 5.96 -6.36
N PHE A 149 -5.16 4.66 -6.58
CA PHE A 149 -4.71 3.72 -5.56
C PHE A 149 -3.26 3.35 -5.75
N SER A 150 -2.52 3.36 -4.64
CA SER A 150 -1.21 2.74 -4.57
C SER A 150 -1.34 1.37 -3.91
N PHE A 151 -0.61 0.39 -4.43
CA PHE A 151 -0.40 -0.87 -3.72
C PHE A 151 0.74 -0.69 -2.73
N ASP A 152 0.48 -1.08 -1.49
CA ASP A 152 1.49 -1.23 -0.47
C ASP A 152 1.73 -2.71 -0.18
N CYS A 153 2.99 -3.09 -0.04
CA CYS A 153 3.40 -4.46 0.19
C CYS A 153 3.81 -4.61 1.66
N CYS A 154 2.84 -4.74 2.55
CA CYS A 154 3.16 -5.04 3.95
C CYS A 154 3.59 -6.50 4.07
N ARG A 155 4.90 -6.76 4.14
CA ARG A 155 5.39 -7.99 4.82
C ARG A 155 4.89 -7.88 6.26
N ARG A 156 4.10 -8.85 6.74
CA ARG A 156 3.54 -8.88 8.12
C ARG A 156 4.63 -8.62 9.18
N HIS A 157 4.82 -7.35 9.52
CA HIS A 157 5.51 -6.85 10.71
C HIS A 157 4.75 -5.66 11.33
N HIS A 158 3.50 -5.42 10.93
CA HIS A 158 2.65 -4.48 11.65
C HIS A 158 2.31 -5.03 13.03
N LYS A 159 2.82 -4.36 14.06
CA LYS A 159 2.41 -4.54 15.46
C LYS A 159 1.15 -3.75 15.84
N MET A 160 0.45 -3.13 14.89
CA MET A 160 -0.71 -2.26 15.18
C MET A 160 -2.09 -2.86 14.86
N HIS A 161 -2.20 -4.04 14.25
CA HIS A 161 -3.47 -4.79 14.26
C HIS A 161 -3.20 -6.29 14.23
N ARG A 162 -3.42 -6.95 15.37
CA ARG A 162 -3.48 -8.41 15.45
C ARG A 162 -4.91 -8.82 15.08
N SER A 163 -5.19 -9.07 13.80
CA SER A 163 -6.38 -9.88 13.47
C SER A 163 -6.07 -11.32 13.83
N GLN A 164 -6.71 -11.82 14.88
CA GLN A 164 -6.79 -13.25 15.17
C GLN A 164 -7.76 -13.88 14.17
N ASP A 165 -7.29 -14.14 12.96
CA ASP A 165 -7.82 -15.25 12.17
C ASP A 165 -6.82 -16.39 12.28
N GLU A 166 -6.99 -17.19 13.35
CA GLU A 166 -6.48 -18.55 13.37
C GLU A 166 -7.25 -19.34 12.32
N ASP A 167 -6.65 -19.45 11.14
CA ASP A 167 -7.16 -20.29 10.06
C ASP A 167 -7.15 -21.75 10.54
N ARG A 168 -8.31 -22.20 11.03
CA ARG A 168 -8.56 -23.61 11.35
C ARG A 168 -8.65 -24.40 10.06
N GLY A 169 -7.50 -24.89 9.65
CA GLY A 169 -7.38 -26.16 8.94
C GLY A 169 -7.39 -26.08 7.42
N ARG A 170 -6.20 -26.24 6.83
CA ARG A 170 -5.86 -27.39 5.98
C ARG A 170 -4.37 -27.35 5.63
N SER A 171 -3.67 -28.41 6.05
CA SER A 171 -2.43 -28.96 5.48
C SER A 171 -1.34 -27.98 5.01
N GLY A 172 -0.34 -27.75 5.86
CA GLY A 172 1.08 -27.98 5.52
C GLY A 172 1.76 -27.19 4.39
N VAL A 173 1.15 -26.20 3.74
CA VAL A 173 1.84 -25.37 2.74
C VAL A 173 2.38 -24.10 3.39
N LYS A 174 3.70 -24.04 3.59
CA LYS A 174 4.41 -22.79 3.93
C LYS A 174 4.43 -21.87 2.70
N GLY A 175 3.30 -21.24 2.38
CA GLY A 175 3.22 -20.16 1.40
C GLY A 175 3.59 -18.82 2.05
N ILE A 176 4.38 -17.99 1.36
CA ILE A 176 4.55 -16.58 1.74
C ILE A 176 3.29 -15.85 1.24
N PHE A 177 2.48 -15.35 2.16
CA PHE A 177 1.30 -14.56 1.83
C PHE A 177 1.72 -13.09 1.64
N LEU A 178 1.78 -12.64 0.38
CA LEU A 178 1.85 -11.21 0.06
C LEU A 178 0.46 -10.60 0.23
N VAL A 179 0.24 -9.90 1.34
CA VAL A 179 -0.95 -9.06 1.52
C VAL A 179 -0.64 -7.69 0.93
N LEU A 180 -1.15 -7.44 -0.28
CA LEU A 180 -1.07 -6.13 -0.91
C LEU A 180 -2.19 -5.26 -0.37
N HIS A 181 -1.85 -4.32 0.51
CA HIS A 181 -2.77 -3.30 0.98
C HIS A 181 -2.88 -2.24 -0.09
N CYS A 182 -3.98 -2.27 -0.83
CA CYS A 182 -4.41 -1.09 -1.55
C CYS A 182 -4.59 0.02 -0.51
N ARG A 183 -3.99 1.20 -0.69
CA ARG A 183 -4.21 2.39 0.15
C ARG A 183 -4.58 3.57 -0.74
N ARG A 184 -5.47 4.40 -0.24
CA ARG A 184 -5.81 5.68 -0.87
C ARG A 184 -4.57 6.58 -0.86
N SER A 185 -4.13 7.00 -2.04
CA SER A 185 -2.88 7.80 -2.17
C SER A 185 -3.14 9.30 -2.30
N VAL A 186 -4.37 9.73 -2.63
CA VAL A 186 -4.72 11.14 -2.87
C VAL A 186 -6.18 11.41 -2.48
N GLU A 187 -6.45 12.63 -2.02
CA GLU A 187 -7.82 13.10 -1.75
C GLU A 187 -8.62 13.28 -3.05
N PHE A 188 -9.41 12.28 -3.43
CA PHE A 188 -10.47 12.40 -4.44
C PHE A 188 -11.87 12.36 -3.82
N PRO A 189 -12.85 13.09 -4.40
CA PRO A 189 -14.25 12.95 -4.01
C PRO A 189 -14.68 11.49 -4.01
N ILE A 190 -15.56 11.12 -3.08
CA ILE A 190 -16.06 9.75 -3.03
C ILE A 190 -17.05 9.56 -4.17
N GLU A 191 -16.61 8.88 -5.23
CA GLU A 191 -17.48 8.54 -6.36
C GLU A 191 -18.41 7.39 -5.95
N THR A 192 -19.70 7.70 -5.82
CA THR A 192 -20.73 6.73 -5.42
C THR A 192 -21.12 5.76 -6.54
N GLY A 193 -20.60 5.96 -7.77
CA GLY A 193 -20.90 5.13 -8.94
C GLY A 193 -20.08 3.83 -9.03
N PHE A 194 -19.07 3.64 -8.18
CA PHE A 194 -18.17 2.48 -8.24
C PHE A 194 -18.20 1.67 -6.95
N GLU A 195 -18.96 0.57 -6.94
CA GLU A 195 -19.12 -0.33 -5.79
C GLU A 195 -17.78 -0.82 -5.21
N LEU A 196 -16.83 -1.25 -6.06
CA LEU A 196 -15.51 -1.68 -5.62
C LEU A 196 -14.72 -0.54 -4.95
N TYR A 197 -14.85 0.68 -5.46
CA TYR A 197 -14.20 1.84 -4.87
C TYR A 197 -14.75 2.13 -3.47
N ILE A 198 -16.08 2.14 -3.33
CA ILE A 198 -16.76 2.29 -2.05
C ILE A 198 -16.28 1.21 -1.07
N ASP A 199 -16.27 -0.06 -1.49
CA ASP A 199 -15.82 -1.17 -0.65
C ASP A 199 -14.37 -1.01 -0.19
N ILE A 200 -13.45 -0.66 -1.09
CA ILE A 200 -12.04 -0.51 -0.74
C ILE A 200 -11.86 0.64 0.27
N ILE A 201 -12.43 1.81 0.01
CA ILE A 201 -12.32 2.96 0.92
C ILE A 201 -13.00 2.68 2.25
N PHE A 202 -14.17 2.04 2.23
CA PHE A 202 -14.93 1.68 3.43
C PHE A 202 -14.11 0.79 4.36
N HIS A 203 -13.54 -0.30 3.85
CA HIS A 203 -12.77 -1.22 4.68
C HIS A 203 -11.37 -0.69 5.06
N GLN A 204 -10.84 0.31 4.36
CA GLN A 204 -9.62 1.00 4.77
C GLN A 204 -9.86 1.93 5.97
N ILE A 205 -10.97 2.66 5.95
CA ILE A 205 -11.24 3.76 6.90
C ILE A 205 -11.90 3.27 8.18
N VAL A 206 -12.79 2.27 8.10
CA VAL A 206 -13.56 1.79 9.26
C VAL A 206 -12.67 1.32 10.42
N PRO A 207 -11.55 0.60 10.21
CA PRO A 207 -10.64 0.27 11.30
C PRO A 207 -10.10 1.51 12.03
N ASP A 208 -9.67 2.53 11.29
CA ASP A 208 -9.15 3.78 11.86
C ASP A 208 -10.23 4.54 12.63
N TYR A 209 -11.47 4.53 12.12
CA TYR A 209 -12.64 5.04 12.84
C TYR A 209 -12.88 4.29 14.16
N LEU A 210 -12.88 2.95 14.14
CA LEU A 210 -13.15 2.12 15.32
C LEU A 210 -12.05 2.23 16.39
N GLU A 211 -10.79 2.43 16.00
CA GLU A 211 -9.72 2.76 16.95
C GLU A 211 -9.84 4.19 17.50
N GLY A 212 -10.62 5.06 16.84
CA GLY A 212 -10.85 6.44 17.24
C GLY A 212 -9.87 7.45 16.65
N TYR A 213 -9.04 7.04 15.70
CA TYR A 213 -8.07 7.91 15.04
C TYR A 213 -8.70 9.02 14.21
N LEU A 214 -9.97 8.87 13.83
CA LEU A 214 -10.73 9.88 13.09
C LEU A 214 -11.30 11.00 13.99
N LEU A 215 -11.27 10.81 15.30
CA LEU A 215 -11.81 11.74 16.28
C LEU A 215 -10.70 12.55 16.93
N VAL A 216 -10.97 13.84 17.15
CA VAL A 216 -10.17 14.70 18.03
C VAL A 216 -10.97 14.91 19.29
N LEU A 217 -10.42 14.53 20.44
CA LEU A 217 -11.02 14.63 21.75
C LEU A 217 -10.15 15.55 22.61
N PRO A 218 -10.44 16.87 22.65
CA PRO A 218 -9.60 17.82 23.34
C PRO A 218 -9.43 17.49 24.82
N SER A 219 -8.19 17.50 25.31
CA SER A 219 -7.86 17.11 26.69
C SER A 219 -8.54 18.01 27.74
N HIS A 220 -8.94 19.22 27.36
CA HIS A 220 -9.60 20.20 28.22
C HIS A 220 -11.13 20.05 28.28
N HIS A 221 -11.74 19.27 27.39
CA HIS A 221 -13.18 19.03 27.38
C HIS A 221 -13.52 17.71 28.06
N LEU A 222 -13.97 17.79 29.31
CA LEU A 222 -14.40 16.63 30.13
C LEU A 222 -15.62 15.87 29.57
N LYS A 223 -16.32 16.41 28.56
CA LYS A 223 -17.52 15.79 27.95
C LYS A 223 -17.56 16.05 26.44
N MET A 224 -17.82 14.98 25.69
CA MET A 224 -18.09 15.03 24.25
C MET A 224 -19.35 15.86 23.97
N SER A 225 -19.33 16.64 22.89
CA SER A 225 -20.50 17.43 22.49
C SER A 225 -21.68 16.53 22.12
N ARG A 226 -22.91 17.03 22.32
CA ARG A 226 -24.12 16.29 21.94
C ARG A 226 -24.20 16.04 20.44
N GLU A 227 -23.77 17.01 19.63
CA GLU A 227 -23.73 16.90 18.16
C GLU A 227 -22.81 15.76 17.74
N THR A 228 -21.59 15.70 18.31
CA THR A 228 -20.63 14.60 18.03
C THR A 228 -21.18 13.25 18.48
N GLN A 229 -21.87 13.18 19.63
CA GLN A 229 -22.53 11.95 20.07
C GLN A 229 -23.59 11.48 19.06
N GLU A 230 -24.45 12.40 18.59
CA GLU A 230 -25.50 12.08 17.63
C GLU A 230 -24.92 11.62 16.27
N GLU A 231 -23.84 12.24 15.80
CA GLU A 231 -23.11 11.84 14.59
C GLU A 231 -22.50 10.43 14.71
N LEU A 232 -21.87 10.10 15.84
CA LEU A 232 -21.30 8.77 16.07
C LEU A 232 -22.35 7.67 16.10
N LEU A 233 -23.52 7.96 16.67
CA LEU A 233 -24.66 7.03 16.65
C LEU A 233 -25.21 6.85 15.24
N GLN A 234 -25.25 7.91 14.44
CA GLN A 234 -25.62 7.82 13.02
C GLN A 234 -24.62 6.95 12.24
N ILE A 235 -23.31 7.16 12.40
CA ILE A 235 -22.27 6.33 11.78
C ILE A 235 -22.44 4.87 12.20
N ALA A 236 -22.57 4.60 13.50
CA ALA A 236 -22.73 3.23 14.01
C ALA A 236 -23.96 2.52 13.39
N SER A 237 -25.06 3.25 13.22
CA SER A 237 -26.28 2.70 12.60
C SER A 237 -26.06 2.36 11.11
N LEU A 238 -25.33 3.20 10.37
CA LEU A 238 -24.97 2.94 8.97
C LEU A 238 -23.97 1.79 8.84
N LEU A 239 -22.99 1.68 9.75
CA LEU A 239 -22.06 0.55 9.81
C LEU A 239 -22.80 -0.78 10.07
N HIS A 240 -23.78 -0.78 10.97
CA HIS A 240 -24.60 -1.95 11.23
C HIS A 240 -25.33 -2.42 9.96
N ARG A 241 -25.89 -1.48 9.20
CA ARG A 241 -26.58 -1.76 7.94
C ARG A 241 -25.62 -2.17 6.82
N ALA A 242 -24.43 -1.57 6.75
CA ALA A 242 -23.38 -1.93 5.81
C ALA A 242 -22.91 -3.38 5.97
N ASN A 243 -23.00 -3.93 7.19
CA ASN A 243 -22.75 -5.35 7.50
C ASN A 243 -23.89 -6.30 7.07
N GLY A 244 -24.97 -5.77 6.49
CA GLY A 244 -26.12 -6.57 6.01
C GLY A 244 -27.18 -6.86 7.06
N ASN A 245 -27.14 -6.18 8.21
CA ASN A 245 -28.15 -6.33 9.25
C ASN A 245 -29.39 -5.48 8.96
N ASN A 246 -30.56 -6.09 9.12
CA ASN A 246 -31.86 -5.46 8.82
C ASN A 246 -32.61 -4.96 10.08
N ASN A 247 -32.12 -5.34 11.27
CA ASN A 247 -32.70 -4.93 12.55
C ASN A 247 -31.88 -3.80 13.16
N ALA A 248 -32.47 -3.07 14.11
CA ALA A 248 -31.74 -2.05 14.84
C ALA A 248 -30.58 -2.69 15.66
N PRO A 249 -29.43 -2.00 15.77
CA PRO A 249 -28.30 -2.52 16.52
C PRO A 249 -28.64 -2.64 18.01
N ASN A 250 -28.31 -3.78 18.60
CA ASN A 250 -28.44 -3.99 20.04
C ASN A 250 -27.23 -3.41 20.81
N GLU A 251 -27.27 -3.44 22.13
CA GLU A 251 -26.18 -2.91 22.98
C GLU A 251 -24.82 -3.55 22.67
N THR A 252 -24.78 -4.86 22.46
CA THR A 252 -23.55 -5.61 22.12
C THR A 252 -23.02 -5.20 20.75
N ASP A 253 -23.90 -5.02 19.76
CA ASP A 253 -23.53 -4.57 18.43
C ASP A 253 -22.86 -3.19 18.52
N MET A 254 -23.43 -2.26 19.29
CA MET A 254 -22.93 -0.90 19.44
C MET A 254 -21.49 -0.84 19.98
N LEU A 255 -21.10 -1.77 20.86
CA LEU A 255 -19.73 -1.84 21.38
C LEU A 255 -18.68 -2.14 20.29
N SER A 256 -19.10 -2.72 19.16
CA SER A 256 -18.25 -3.01 18.01
C SER A 256 -18.34 -1.97 16.88
N LEU A 257 -19.31 -1.05 16.97
CA LEU A 257 -19.62 -0.07 15.93
C LEU A 257 -19.22 1.36 16.32
N LEU A 258 -18.81 1.57 17.56
CA LEU A 258 -18.36 2.85 18.09
C LEU A 258 -16.84 2.87 18.30
N PRO A 259 -16.21 4.05 18.21
CA PRO A 259 -14.79 4.19 18.49
C PRO A 259 -14.46 3.78 19.93
N LYS A 260 -13.35 3.06 20.12
CA LYS A 260 -12.91 2.59 21.46
C LYS A 260 -12.74 3.73 22.45
N THR A 261 -12.30 4.89 21.97
CA THR A 261 -12.08 6.11 22.76
C THR A 261 -13.36 6.65 23.39
N VAL A 262 -14.54 6.36 22.85
CA VAL A 262 -15.83 6.90 23.33
C VAL A 262 -16.72 5.88 24.05
N LEU A 263 -16.28 4.62 24.15
CA LEU A 263 -17.10 3.54 24.74
C LEU A 263 -17.48 3.80 26.20
N HIS A 264 -16.62 4.47 26.97
CA HIS A 264 -16.94 4.86 28.35
C HIS A 264 -18.12 5.84 28.38
N THR A 265 -18.05 6.89 27.56
CA THR A 265 -19.09 7.93 27.45
C THR A 265 -20.41 7.38 26.92
N TYR A 266 -20.36 6.40 26.01
CA TYR A 266 -21.53 5.68 25.54
C TYR A 266 -22.24 4.93 26.69
N LYS A 267 -21.48 4.18 27.49
CA LYS A 267 -22.03 3.41 28.62
C LYS A 267 -22.67 4.30 29.68
N GLU A 268 -22.13 5.48 29.93
CA GLU A 268 -22.71 6.46 30.86
C GLU A 268 -24.07 7.00 30.39
N ASN A 269 -24.34 7.01 29.09
CA ASN A 269 -25.54 7.62 28.49
C ASN A 269 -26.41 6.60 27.73
N ILE A 270 -26.37 5.32 28.13
CA ILE A 270 -26.97 4.22 27.37
C ILE A 270 -28.48 4.39 27.10
N GLU A 271 -29.24 4.93 28.06
CA GLU A 271 -30.69 5.14 27.92
C GLU A 271 -31.00 6.16 26.81
N PHE A 272 -30.23 7.24 26.75
CA PHE A 272 -30.33 8.23 25.67
C PHE A 272 -29.91 7.63 24.33
N CYS A 273 -28.76 6.95 24.29
CA CYS A 273 -28.24 6.38 23.05
C CYS A 273 -29.20 5.36 22.44
N THR A 274 -29.75 4.46 23.24
CA THR A 274 -30.71 3.42 22.78
C THR A 274 -32.02 4.04 22.27
N ALA A 275 -32.56 5.04 22.97
CA ALA A 275 -33.73 5.77 22.51
C ALA A 275 -33.48 6.52 21.19
N TYR A 276 -32.30 7.15 21.06
CA TYR A 276 -31.92 7.88 19.85
C TYR A 276 -31.70 6.94 18.65
N ILE A 277 -30.98 5.83 18.84
CA ILE A 277 -30.78 4.80 17.81
C ILE A 277 -32.13 4.23 17.34
N SER A 278 -33.05 3.93 18.27
CA SER A 278 -34.37 3.39 17.92
C SER A 278 -35.16 4.36 17.05
N LYS A 279 -35.09 5.66 17.38
CA LYS A 279 -35.69 6.73 16.57
C LYS A 279 -35.03 6.83 15.20
N LEU A 280 -33.69 6.93 15.15
CA LEU A 280 -32.93 6.98 13.90
C LEU A 280 -33.25 5.79 13.00
N TRP A 281 -33.32 4.58 13.55
CA TRP A 281 -33.60 3.38 12.78
C TRP A 281 -35.01 3.36 12.19
N GLY A 282 -36.00 3.87 12.94
CA GLY A 282 -37.36 4.02 12.45
C GLY A 282 -37.50 5.05 11.32
N ASP A 283 -36.72 6.13 11.37
CA ASP A 283 -36.74 7.20 10.37
C ASP A 283 -35.89 6.88 9.14
N MET A 284 -34.96 5.92 9.23
CA MET A 284 -34.04 5.57 8.15
C MET A 284 -34.74 4.81 7.00
N ILE A 285 -34.62 5.36 5.79
CA ILE A 285 -35.00 4.68 4.55
C ILE A 285 -34.20 3.36 4.42
N PRO A 286 -34.82 2.23 4.03
CA PRO A 286 -34.09 0.99 3.77
C PRO A 286 -33.00 1.20 2.69
N LEU A 287 -31.77 0.81 3.01
CA LEU A 287 -30.61 0.93 2.11
C LEU A 287 -30.02 -0.45 1.87
N ASN A 288 -29.49 -0.68 0.67
CA ASN A 288 -28.63 -1.85 0.45
C ASN A 288 -27.24 -1.64 1.08
N THR A 289 -26.44 -2.70 1.14
CA THR A 289 -25.11 -2.67 1.79
C THR A 289 -24.18 -1.63 1.16
N THR A 290 -24.18 -1.52 -0.16
CA THR A 290 -23.31 -0.59 -0.91
C THR A 290 -23.75 0.87 -0.69
N GLU A 291 -25.04 1.15 -0.67
CA GLU A 291 -25.60 2.46 -0.35
C GLU A 291 -25.30 2.87 1.10
N ALA A 292 -25.45 1.94 2.05
CA ALA A 292 -25.10 2.19 3.45
C ALA A 292 -23.61 2.53 3.62
N LYS A 293 -22.72 1.80 2.92
CA LYS A 293 -21.28 2.12 2.88
C LYS A 293 -21.01 3.49 2.27
N ALA A 294 -21.66 3.80 1.14
CA ALA A 294 -21.51 5.07 0.45
C ALA A 294 -21.97 6.26 1.30
N GLN A 295 -23.12 6.15 1.99
CA GLN A 295 -23.62 7.20 2.90
C GLN A 295 -22.75 7.34 4.15
N CYS A 296 -22.30 6.23 4.72
CA CYS A 296 -21.40 6.24 5.88
C CYS A 296 -20.11 7.01 5.56
N LEU A 297 -19.51 6.72 4.41
CA LEU A 297 -18.34 7.43 3.93
C LEU A 297 -18.64 8.87 3.55
N GLY A 298 -19.61 9.10 2.67
CA GLY A 298 -19.83 10.37 1.98
C GLY A 298 -20.33 11.52 2.87
N GLU A 299 -21.24 11.22 3.81
CA GLU A 299 -21.94 12.26 4.58
C GLU A 299 -21.49 12.37 6.04
N ASN A 300 -20.81 11.35 6.57
CA ASN A 300 -20.44 11.29 7.98
C ASN A 300 -18.93 11.23 8.16
N ILE A 301 -18.30 10.11 7.78
CA ILE A 301 -16.88 9.89 8.08
C ILE A 301 -15.96 10.90 7.37
N THR A 302 -16.30 11.35 6.16
CA THR A 302 -15.55 12.39 5.42
C THR A 302 -15.46 13.75 6.12
N LYS A 303 -16.40 14.04 7.03
CA LYS A 303 -16.43 15.31 7.78
C LYS A 303 -15.53 15.29 9.02
N MET A 304 -15.06 14.11 9.42
CA MET A 304 -14.22 13.96 10.61
C MET A 304 -12.84 14.58 10.39
N ALA A 305 -12.29 15.17 11.46
CA ALA A 305 -11.14 16.09 11.38
C ALA A 305 -9.89 15.47 10.74
N THR A 306 -9.61 14.20 11.03
CA THR A 306 -8.40 13.51 10.58
C THR A 306 -8.65 12.56 9.39
N PHE A 307 -9.86 12.50 8.83
CA PHE A 307 -10.23 11.56 7.76
C PHE A 307 -9.34 11.63 6.52
N TRP A 308 -8.91 12.82 6.12
CA TRP A 308 -8.12 12.98 4.91
C TRP A 308 -6.62 12.77 5.12
N PHE A 309 -6.20 12.41 6.33
CA PHE A 309 -4.79 12.17 6.64
C PHE A 309 -4.44 10.68 6.62
N LEU A 310 -3.26 10.38 6.08
CA LEU A 310 -2.56 9.12 6.29
C LEU A 310 -1.85 9.17 7.63
N LEU A 311 -2.17 8.22 8.51
CA LEU A 311 -1.69 8.20 9.89
C LEU A 311 -0.54 7.21 10.08
N PHE A 312 0.52 7.65 10.74
CA PHE A 312 1.69 6.85 11.08
C PHE A 312 2.03 7.03 12.56
N GLY A 313 2.17 5.94 13.31
CA GLY A 313 2.76 6.02 14.65
C GLY A 313 4.23 6.41 14.54
N ILE A 314 4.62 7.44 15.29
CA ILE A 314 5.98 7.97 15.30
C ILE A 314 6.48 8.12 16.73
N LYS A 315 7.81 8.05 16.88
CA LYS A 315 8.48 8.60 18.07
C LYS A 315 9.28 9.82 17.66
N MET A 316 8.98 10.95 18.30
CA MET A 316 9.73 12.18 18.13
C MET A 316 10.91 12.18 19.09
N LEU A 317 12.09 12.51 18.57
CA LEU A 317 13.31 12.72 19.35
C LEU A 317 13.60 14.22 19.39
N GLU A 318 13.17 14.90 20.46
CA GLU A 318 13.49 16.31 20.72
C GLU A 318 14.25 16.39 22.07
N ASP A 319 15.44 17.00 22.06
CA ASP A 319 16.29 17.21 23.26
C ASP A 319 16.53 15.96 24.14
N SER A 320 16.63 14.78 23.53
CA SER A 320 16.80 13.46 24.20
C SER A 320 15.55 12.93 24.94
N ILE A 321 14.37 13.51 24.71
CA ILE A 321 13.08 13.02 25.17
C ILE A 321 12.40 12.29 24.00
N GLU A 322 11.99 11.05 24.24
CA GLU A 322 11.18 10.28 23.30
C GLU A 322 9.70 10.48 23.62
N GLU A 323 8.97 11.13 22.72
CA GLU A 323 7.51 11.28 22.81
C GLU A 323 6.82 10.49 21.70
N GLU A 324 5.88 9.61 22.09
CA GLU A 324 5.05 8.89 21.14
C GLU A 324 3.95 9.81 20.60
N SER A 325 3.77 9.83 19.29
CA SER A 325 2.83 10.72 18.61
C SER A 325 2.35 10.09 17.31
N ILE A 326 1.41 10.76 16.63
CA ILE A 326 0.89 10.31 15.33
C ILE A 326 1.26 11.35 14.26
N LEU A 327 1.95 10.91 13.22
CA LEU A 327 2.19 11.70 12.03
C LEU A 327 1.00 11.54 11.08
N ALA A 328 0.35 12.64 10.75
CA ALA A 328 -0.80 12.70 9.87
C ALA A 328 -0.41 13.46 8.59
N ILE A 329 -0.46 12.81 7.42
CA ILE A 329 -0.02 13.39 6.14
C ILE A 329 -1.20 13.46 5.16
N ASN A 330 -1.47 14.62 4.57
CA ASN A 330 -2.47 14.78 3.51
C ASN A 330 -1.96 15.69 2.39
N LYS A 331 -2.83 16.10 1.46
CA LYS A 331 -2.42 17.01 0.35
C LYS A 331 -2.05 18.42 0.81
N MET A 332 -2.50 18.82 1.99
CA MET A 332 -2.30 20.17 2.53
C MET A 332 -0.97 20.29 3.28
N GLY A 333 -0.39 19.16 3.67
CA GLY A 333 0.83 19.13 4.47
C GLY A 333 0.90 17.91 5.36
N ALA A 334 1.67 18.02 6.43
CA ALA A 334 1.74 17.02 7.48
C ALA A 334 1.44 17.67 8.84
N ASN A 335 0.92 16.89 9.79
CA ASN A 335 0.68 17.29 11.15
C ASN A 335 1.27 16.25 12.10
N VAL A 336 1.74 16.67 13.28
CA VAL A 336 1.97 15.77 14.41
C VAL A 336 0.81 15.93 15.37
N LEU A 337 0.18 14.81 15.73
CA LEU A 337 -0.96 14.75 16.63
C LEU A 337 -0.54 14.09 17.95
N ASP A 338 -1.15 14.53 19.05
CA ASP A 338 -1.04 13.86 20.35
C ASP A 338 -1.65 12.46 20.28
N ILE A 339 -0.99 11.48 20.89
CA ILE A 339 -1.38 10.07 20.78
C ILE A 339 -2.72 9.72 21.47
N ARG A 340 -3.23 10.58 22.37
CA ARG A 340 -4.45 10.31 23.15
C ARG A 340 -5.64 11.16 22.71
N SER A 341 -5.40 12.45 22.55
CA SER A 341 -6.42 13.45 22.18
C SER A 341 -6.56 13.62 20.67
N HIS A 342 -5.53 13.22 19.91
CA HIS A 342 -5.36 13.52 18.49
C HIS A 342 -5.39 15.02 18.18
N GLU A 343 -5.19 15.88 19.18
CA GLU A 343 -5.01 17.31 18.98
C GLU A 343 -3.74 17.56 18.17
N THR A 344 -3.79 18.52 17.25
CA THR A 344 -2.63 18.87 16.44
C THR A 344 -1.60 19.60 17.31
N LEU A 345 -0.47 18.94 17.56
CA LEU A 345 0.68 19.50 18.28
C LEU A 345 1.53 20.37 17.34
N TRP A 346 1.72 19.91 16.11
CA TRP A 346 2.53 20.59 15.09
C TRP A 346 1.86 20.53 13.72
N ARG A 347 2.03 21.58 12.93
CA ARG A 347 1.58 21.65 11.53
C ARG A 347 2.75 21.98 10.60
N PHE A 348 2.79 21.31 9.46
CA PHE A 348 3.83 21.40 8.44
C PHE A 348 3.19 21.63 7.06
N SER A 349 3.76 22.54 6.26
CA SER A 349 3.47 22.65 4.83
C SER A 349 4.61 22.02 4.02
N PHE A 350 4.30 21.39 2.89
CA PHE A 350 5.33 20.79 2.03
C PHE A 350 6.23 21.82 1.34
N SER A 351 5.77 23.06 1.17
CA SER A 351 6.59 24.16 0.65
C SER A 351 7.79 24.49 1.55
N ALA A 352 7.77 24.05 2.81
CA ALA A 352 8.85 24.21 3.77
C ALA A 352 9.75 22.96 3.90
N VAL A 353 9.49 21.88 3.14
CA VAL A 353 10.24 20.62 3.22
C VAL A 353 11.34 20.59 2.15
N HIS A 354 12.59 20.83 2.54
CA HIS A 354 13.70 20.93 1.59
C HIS A 354 14.35 19.58 1.23
N ALA A 355 14.29 18.60 2.12
CA ALA A 355 14.80 17.26 1.87
C ALA A 355 14.23 16.26 2.87
N PRO A 356 13.45 15.25 2.43
CA PRO A 356 13.28 14.04 3.22
C PRO A 356 14.55 13.19 3.05
N CYS A 357 15.38 13.14 4.09
CA CYS A 357 16.62 12.39 4.08
C CYS A 357 16.32 10.88 4.20
N ASN A 358 16.95 10.10 3.31
CA ASN A 358 16.79 8.65 3.21
C ASN A 358 16.94 8.01 4.59
N GLY A 359 16.08 7.03 4.87
CA GLY A 359 16.04 6.41 6.19
C GLY A 359 17.39 5.85 6.58
N VAL A 360 17.98 6.40 7.65
CA VAL A 360 19.22 5.88 8.20
C VAL A 360 18.84 4.70 9.08
N GLU A 361 19.21 3.49 8.67
CA GLU A 361 19.16 2.32 9.56
C GLU A 361 20.31 2.43 10.56
N LEU A 362 19.97 2.74 11.81
CA LEU A 362 20.89 2.64 12.94
C LEU A 362 20.42 1.48 13.81
N GLN A 363 21.23 0.44 13.92
CA GLN A 363 20.96 -0.73 14.79
C GLN A 363 19.59 -1.39 14.54
N GLY A 364 19.17 -1.48 13.26
CA GLY A 364 17.89 -2.11 12.88
C GLY A 364 16.64 -1.25 13.12
N THR A 365 16.82 0.02 13.46
CA THR A 365 15.73 1.01 13.60
C THR A 365 15.79 2.00 12.44
N THR A 366 14.64 2.22 11.79
CA THR A 366 14.49 3.17 10.69
C THR A 366 14.05 4.53 11.19
N TYR A 367 14.77 5.57 10.77
CA TYR A 367 14.46 6.97 11.07
C TYR A 367 14.14 7.70 9.77
N ALA A 368 13.20 8.64 9.79
CA ALA A 368 12.99 9.63 8.75
C ALA A 368 13.39 10.99 9.30
N ASP A 369 14.43 11.59 8.73
CA ASP A 369 14.80 12.97 9.05
C ASP A 369 14.03 13.88 8.10
N VAL A 370 13.17 14.71 8.67
CA VAL A 370 12.42 15.72 7.91
C VAL A 370 12.98 17.08 8.26
N VAL A 371 13.61 17.73 7.28
CA VAL A 371 14.16 19.07 7.41
C VAL A 371 13.11 20.08 6.99
N PHE A 372 12.77 20.99 7.90
CA PHE A 372 11.77 22.03 7.71
C PHE A 372 12.40 23.42 7.81
N GLY A 373 11.87 24.39 7.07
CA GLY A 373 12.23 25.80 7.20
C GLY A 373 12.52 26.48 5.87
N ASP A 374 12.89 27.77 5.94
CA ASP A 374 13.32 28.55 4.77
C ASP A 374 14.85 28.46 4.57
N GLU A 375 15.39 29.14 3.55
CA GLU A 375 16.84 29.17 3.30
C GLU A 375 17.65 29.75 4.48
N THR A 376 17.00 30.42 5.45
CA THR A 376 17.63 31.13 6.55
C THR A 376 17.52 30.44 7.91
N ILE A 377 16.44 29.69 8.16
CA ILE A 377 16.19 28.96 9.41
C ILE A 377 15.73 27.55 9.06
N GLN A 378 16.57 26.56 9.35
CA GLN A 378 16.25 25.14 9.19
C GLN A 378 16.12 24.46 10.55
N LYS A 379 15.04 23.70 10.76
CA LYS A 379 14.82 22.81 11.89
C LYS A 379 14.64 21.38 11.37
N THR A 380 15.46 20.46 11.89
CA THR A 380 15.35 19.04 11.57
C THR A 380 14.59 18.32 12.67
N ILE A 381 13.53 17.61 12.32
CA ILE A 381 12.86 16.68 13.24
C ILE A 381 13.22 15.26 12.82
N ARG A 382 13.72 14.48 13.77
CA ARG A 382 13.98 13.07 13.58
C ARG A 382 12.76 12.26 14.02
N LEU A 383 12.16 11.57 13.07
CA LEU A 383 11.00 10.73 13.28
C LEU A 383 11.44 9.27 13.25
N GLN A 384 11.29 8.54 14.35
CA GLN A 384 11.43 7.10 14.32
C GLN A 384 10.12 6.48 13.83
N VAL A 385 10.18 5.72 12.73
CA VAL A 385 9.00 5.10 12.10
C VAL A 385 9.39 3.80 11.41
N ASP A 386 8.58 2.75 11.57
CA ASP A 386 8.87 1.39 11.07
C ASP A 386 9.06 1.32 9.54
N HIS A 387 8.50 2.28 8.78
CA HIS A 387 8.55 2.35 7.32
C HIS A 387 8.94 3.75 6.81
N ALA A 388 10.09 4.27 7.26
CA ALA A 388 10.60 5.61 6.89
C ALA A 388 10.64 5.88 5.38
N HIS A 389 10.87 4.84 4.57
CA HIS A 389 10.89 4.92 3.11
C HIS A 389 9.51 5.23 2.50
N GLU A 390 8.42 4.69 3.06
CA GLU A 390 7.05 4.98 2.62
C GLU A 390 6.65 6.40 2.95
N VAL A 391 6.93 6.85 4.17
CA VAL A 391 6.69 8.24 4.61
C VAL A 391 7.43 9.22 3.69
N THR A 392 8.71 8.96 3.43
CA THR A 392 9.53 9.75 2.51
C THR A 392 8.95 9.77 1.09
N ARG A 393 8.51 8.61 0.58
CA ARG A 393 7.90 8.49 -0.75
C ARG A 393 6.61 9.29 -0.85
N LEU A 394 5.75 9.23 0.16
CA LEU A 394 4.47 9.94 0.21
C LEU A 394 4.67 11.45 0.28
N ILE A 395 5.59 11.93 1.10
CA ILE A 395 5.94 13.35 1.18
C ILE A 395 6.38 13.87 -0.20
N LYS A 396 7.32 13.19 -0.87
CA LYS A 396 7.77 13.56 -2.22
C LYS A 396 6.63 13.54 -3.24
N GLN A 397 5.69 12.59 -3.11
CA GLN A 397 4.55 12.49 -4.02
C GLN A 397 3.59 13.67 -3.83
N TYR A 398 3.27 14.04 -2.60
CA TYR A 398 2.40 15.20 -2.32
C TYR A 398 3.08 16.53 -2.66
N GLU A 399 4.38 16.67 -2.42
CA GLU A 399 5.19 17.81 -2.85
C GLU A 399 5.10 18.00 -4.38
N ALA A 400 5.29 16.93 -5.15
CA ALA A 400 5.19 16.96 -6.60
C ALA A 400 3.77 17.32 -7.09
N ILE A 401 2.72 16.89 -6.38
CA ILE A 401 1.32 17.25 -6.70
C ILE A 401 1.08 18.73 -6.42
N GLN A 402 1.58 19.25 -5.29
CA GLN A 402 1.43 20.66 -4.91
C GLN A 402 2.14 21.59 -5.90
N MET A 403 3.38 21.27 -6.30
CA MET A 403 4.13 22.03 -7.31
C MET A 403 3.39 22.08 -8.66
N GLN A 404 2.70 21.01 -9.06
CA GLN A 404 1.89 20.95 -10.27
C GLN A 404 0.57 21.75 -10.17
N SER A 405 0.02 21.92 -8.97
CA SER A 405 -1.18 22.75 -8.75
C SER A 405 -0.87 24.25 -8.72
N GLU A 406 0.25 24.65 -8.12
CA GLU A 406 0.71 26.05 -8.05
C GLU A 406 1.06 26.62 -9.43
N THR A 407 1.50 25.77 -10.36
CA THR A 407 1.74 26.16 -11.77
C THR A 407 0.45 26.37 -12.57
N LYS A 408 -0.69 25.85 -12.11
CA LYS A 408 -1.97 25.92 -12.85
C LYS A 408 -2.98 26.90 -12.27
N HIS A 409 -2.98 27.11 -10.95
CA HIS A 409 -3.90 28.01 -10.26
C HIS A 409 -3.03 28.86 -9.33
N GLY A 410 -3.00 30.18 -9.55
CA GLY A 410 -2.14 31.12 -8.82
C GLY A 410 -2.15 30.90 -7.30
N SER A 411 -1.01 31.22 -6.67
CA SER A 411 -0.64 30.84 -5.30
C SER A 411 -1.81 30.68 -4.33
N MET A 412 -2.06 29.46 -3.88
CA MET A 412 -2.78 29.26 -2.63
C MET A 412 -1.86 29.67 -1.47
N ASP A 413 -2.37 30.52 -0.56
CA ASP A 413 -1.68 30.91 0.67
C ASP A 413 -1.55 29.70 1.60
N TYR A 414 -0.46 28.95 1.44
CA TYR A 414 -0.06 27.93 2.41
C TYR A 414 0.86 28.55 3.46
N PRO A 415 0.62 28.33 4.76
CA PRO A 415 1.52 28.82 5.79
C PRO A 415 2.93 28.24 5.59
N THR A 416 3.90 29.13 5.39
CA THR A 416 5.29 28.80 4.98
C THR A 416 6.16 28.32 6.14
N VAL A 417 5.63 28.24 7.36
CA VAL A 417 6.41 28.05 8.59
C VAL A 417 5.81 26.98 9.48
N MET A 418 6.67 26.22 10.18
CA MET A 418 6.30 25.30 11.25
C MET A 418 5.66 26.08 12.41
N ILE A 419 4.45 25.71 12.80
CA ILE A 419 3.75 26.30 13.95
C ILE A 419 3.49 25.20 14.98
N LYS A 420 4.06 25.37 16.17
CA LYS A 420 3.63 24.64 17.37
C LYS A 420 2.33 25.29 17.83
N ILE A 421 1.26 24.51 17.92
CA ILE A 421 -0.08 25.00 18.27
C ILE A 421 -0.22 25.16 19.77
#